data_AF-A0A7V8YUH5-F1
#
_entry.id   AF-A0A7V8YUH5-F1
#
_cell.length_a   1.000
_cell.length_b   1.000
_cell.length_c   1.000
_cell.angle_alpha   90.00
_cell.angle_beta   90.00
_cell.angle_gamma   90.00
#
_symmetry.space_group_name_H-M   'P 1'
#
loop_
_entity.id
_entity.type
_entity.pdbx_description
1 polymer ?
#
loop_
_entity_poly.entity_id
_entity_poly.type
_entity_poly.pdbx_seq_one_letter_code
_entity_poly.pdbx_strand_id
1 'polypeptide(L)'
;VGRVAGGSSGGSAAALAAGLADAALGTDSAGSIRIPAACCGVVGFKPTFGLVSLERCWPLAASFDTGGPMAGDVDECGRLLGHLVADYVPAPLESLEELEVGLAWTELADPLVRARVEAAAARFPRRRHVALPFPDPAVYAPFMREVADVHRELFAQNAEGYGEDVRIKVERCLAVRDSEVARGTHLRAEYEERVSEALDGVDLVLTPTLPLVAPPLGAGGTGDLEVRESLIRFTFPFSALGWPALALPCGGAEDGLPASIQLAGRRDADALVLAAGRLLEATL
;
A
#
# COMPACT_ATOMS: atom_id res chain seq x y z
N VAL A 1 12.74 -8.05 21.08
CA VAL A 1 13.69 -7.09 20.46
C VAL A 1 12.87 -6.24 19.48
N GLY A 2 12.96 -4.90 19.59
CA GLY A 2 12.00 -3.97 18.98
C GLY A 2 12.11 -3.89 17.45
N ARG A 3 10.99 -4.10 16.77
CA ARG A 3 10.80 -3.89 15.32
C ARG A 3 9.79 -2.79 15.09
N VAL A 4 9.84 -2.16 13.91
CA VAL A 4 8.93 -1.08 13.55
C VAL A 4 7.53 -1.64 13.26
N ALA A 5 6.49 -0.92 13.65
CA ALA A 5 5.11 -1.22 13.27
C ALA A 5 4.79 -0.86 11.80
N GLY A 6 5.77 -0.32 11.06
CA GLY A 6 5.53 0.35 9.79
C GLY A 6 4.87 1.72 9.98
N GLY A 7 4.45 2.36 8.89
CA GLY A 7 3.81 3.67 8.96
C GLY A 7 3.30 4.18 7.62
N SER A 8 2.57 5.29 7.61
CA SER A 8 2.30 6.18 8.77
C SER A 8 1.18 5.71 9.71
N SER A 9 0.27 4.82 9.29
CA SER A 9 -0.81 4.29 10.15
C SER A 9 -0.33 3.18 11.11
N GLY A 10 0.90 3.32 11.64
CA GLY A 10 1.54 2.31 12.48
C GLY A 10 0.82 2.11 13.82
N GLY A 11 0.28 3.17 14.41
CA GLY A 11 -0.54 3.08 15.62
C GLY A 11 -1.82 2.28 15.40
N SER A 12 -2.49 2.48 14.25
CA SER A 12 -3.69 1.70 13.87
C SER A 12 -3.35 0.21 13.76
N ALA A 13 -2.31 -0.15 13.01
CA ALA A 13 -1.92 -1.56 12.86
C ALA A 13 -1.45 -2.21 14.16
N ALA A 14 -0.67 -1.49 14.98
CA ALA A 14 -0.19 -1.99 16.26
C ALA A 14 -1.35 -2.22 17.26
N ALA A 15 -2.35 -1.33 17.26
CA ALA A 15 -3.54 -1.49 18.11
C ALA A 15 -4.34 -2.76 17.74
N LEU A 16 -4.52 -3.00 16.43
CA LEU A 16 -5.16 -4.23 15.93
C LEU A 16 -4.35 -5.48 16.31
N ALA A 17 -3.04 -5.48 16.03
CA ALA A 17 -2.17 -6.62 16.32
C ALA A 17 -2.07 -6.93 17.82
N ALA A 18 -2.24 -5.92 18.69
CA ALA A 18 -2.26 -6.08 20.13
C ALA A 18 -3.66 -6.44 20.71
N GLY A 19 -4.69 -6.53 19.87
CA GLY A 19 -6.07 -6.78 20.31
C GLY A 19 -6.68 -5.63 21.13
N LEU A 20 -6.20 -4.40 20.93
CA LEU A 20 -6.71 -3.19 21.60
C LEU A 20 -7.90 -2.56 20.84
N ALA A 21 -8.10 -2.94 19.59
CA ALA A 21 -9.22 -2.54 18.74
C ALA A 21 -9.57 -3.68 17.78
N ASP A 22 -10.84 -3.76 17.40
CA ASP A 22 -11.33 -4.75 16.41
C ASP A 22 -11.16 -4.26 14.97
N ALA A 23 -11.23 -2.93 14.77
CA ALA A 23 -11.08 -2.28 13.49
C ALA A 23 -10.42 -0.90 13.65
N ALA A 24 -9.74 -0.44 12.60
CA ALA A 24 -9.10 0.87 12.56
C ALA A 24 -9.21 1.51 11.17
N LEU A 25 -9.01 2.82 11.13
CA LEU A 25 -8.85 3.58 9.89
C LEU A 25 -7.39 4.01 9.73
N GLY A 26 -6.99 4.14 8.48
CA GLY A 26 -5.71 4.72 8.10
C GLY A 26 -5.82 5.55 6.84
N THR A 27 -4.71 6.18 6.47
CA THR A 27 -4.52 6.82 5.17
C THR A 27 -3.37 6.17 4.43
N ASP A 28 -3.43 6.17 3.09
CA ASP A 28 -2.45 5.52 2.23
C ASP A 28 -2.23 6.33 0.94
N SER A 29 -1.13 7.07 0.92
CA SER A 29 -0.68 7.84 -0.24
C SER A 29 0.46 7.15 -1.01
N ALA A 30 1.17 6.24 -0.35
CA ALA A 30 2.28 5.47 -0.91
C ALA A 30 2.45 4.09 -0.25
N GLY A 31 1.51 3.66 0.58
CA GLY A 31 1.57 2.43 1.36
C GLY A 31 1.18 2.58 2.84
N SER A 32 0.77 3.76 3.30
CA SER A 32 0.60 4.02 4.74
C SER A 32 -0.54 3.24 5.45
N ILE A 33 -1.36 2.46 4.73
CA ILE A 33 -2.22 1.41 5.30
C ILE A 33 -1.54 0.05 5.14
N ARG A 34 -1.06 -0.26 3.94
CA ARG A 34 -0.54 -1.58 3.55
C ARG A 34 0.79 -1.94 4.20
N ILE A 35 1.70 -0.99 4.34
CA ILE A 35 3.01 -1.14 4.99
C ILE A 35 2.83 -1.51 6.47
N PRO A 36 2.12 -0.73 7.30
CA PRO A 36 1.95 -1.10 8.69
C PRO A 36 1.11 -2.36 8.89
N ALA A 37 0.13 -2.63 8.01
CA ALA A 37 -0.59 -3.90 8.00
C ALA A 37 0.35 -5.10 7.79
N ALA A 38 1.23 -5.03 6.79
CA ALA A 38 2.23 -6.05 6.51
C ALA A 38 3.24 -6.22 7.66
N CYS A 39 3.72 -5.13 8.26
CA CYS A 39 4.65 -5.20 9.39
C CYS A 39 4.03 -5.84 10.63
N CYS A 40 2.75 -5.56 10.91
CA CYS A 40 2.08 -6.00 12.13
C CYS A 40 1.31 -7.32 11.97
N GLY A 41 1.19 -7.84 10.74
CA GLY A 41 0.46 -9.08 10.49
C GLY A 41 -1.05 -8.92 10.62
N VAL A 42 -1.58 -7.78 10.17
CA VAL A 42 -3.01 -7.48 10.12
C VAL A 42 -3.43 -7.17 8.68
N VAL A 43 -4.73 -7.09 8.43
CA VAL A 43 -5.28 -6.77 7.11
C VAL A 43 -5.37 -5.25 6.95
N GLY A 44 -4.98 -4.75 5.78
CA GLY A 44 -5.12 -3.34 5.43
C GLY A 44 -5.55 -3.17 3.98
N PHE A 45 -6.67 -2.49 3.77
CA PHE A 45 -7.19 -2.25 2.42
C PHE A 45 -7.03 -0.77 2.05
N LYS A 46 -6.37 -0.52 0.92
CA LYS A 46 -6.36 0.77 0.26
C LYS A 46 -7.41 0.76 -0.86
N PRO A 47 -8.53 1.50 -0.73
CA PRO A 47 -9.53 1.63 -1.78
C PRO A 47 -9.01 2.29 -3.06
N THR A 48 -9.84 2.31 -4.09
CA THR A 48 -9.67 3.18 -5.24
C THR A 48 -9.61 4.65 -4.79
N PHE A 49 -8.71 5.41 -5.40
CA PHE A 49 -8.60 6.84 -5.15
C PHE A 49 -9.94 7.54 -5.38
N GLY A 50 -10.40 8.28 -4.36
CA GLY A 50 -11.67 9.00 -4.38
C GLY A 50 -12.90 8.20 -3.92
N LEU A 51 -12.77 6.90 -3.63
CA LEU A 51 -13.91 6.08 -3.20
C LEU A 51 -14.38 6.44 -1.77
N VAL A 52 -13.44 6.59 -0.84
CA VAL A 52 -13.71 7.02 0.54
C VAL A 52 -13.47 8.52 0.64
N SER A 53 -14.47 9.26 1.14
CA SER A 53 -14.33 10.70 1.37
C SER A 53 -13.23 10.98 2.40
N LEU A 54 -12.34 11.89 2.04
CA LEU A 54 -11.32 12.45 2.93
C LEU A 54 -11.69 13.85 3.43
N GLU A 55 -12.96 14.25 3.31
CA GLU A 55 -13.42 15.51 3.90
C GLU A 55 -13.05 15.54 5.39
N ARG A 56 -12.42 16.63 5.84
CA ARG A 56 -11.96 16.85 7.22
C ARG A 56 -10.81 15.94 7.67
N CYS A 57 -10.23 15.14 6.79
CA CYS A 57 -8.92 14.54 7.02
C CYS A 57 -7.83 15.57 6.74
N TRP A 58 -6.77 15.59 7.55
CA TRP A 58 -5.61 16.42 7.26
C TRP A 58 -4.89 15.87 6.02
N PRO A 59 -4.70 16.68 4.96
CA PRO A 59 -4.10 16.20 3.71
C PRO A 59 -2.60 16.01 3.84
N LEU A 60 -2.04 15.13 3.00
CA LEU A 60 -0.60 15.02 2.77
C LEU A 60 -0.27 15.30 1.30
N ALA A 61 -0.90 14.57 0.39
CA ALA A 61 -0.81 14.73 -1.05
C ALA A 61 -2.17 14.38 -1.67
N ALA A 62 -3.04 15.38 -1.82
CA ALA A 62 -4.44 15.22 -2.18
C ALA A 62 -4.71 14.38 -3.45
N SER A 63 -3.80 14.32 -4.43
CA SER A 63 -3.96 13.49 -5.64
C SER A 63 -3.47 12.04 -5.50
N PHE A 64 -3.02 11.66 -4.30
CA PHE A 64 -2.54 10.34 -3.93
C PHE A 64 -3.25 9.78 -2.69
N ASP A 65 -3.68 10.67 -1.79
CA ASP A 65 -4.27 10.30 -0.51
C ASP A 65 -5.53 9.46 -0.70
N THR A 66 -5.57 8.31 -0.02
CA THR A 66 -6.75 7.46 0.09
C THR A 66 -6.99 7.13 1.56
N GLY A 67 -8.24 7.15 2.02
CA GLY A 67 -8.64 6.64 3.32
C GLY A 67 -9.13 5.20 3.20
N GLY A 68 -8.83 4.34 4.17
CA GLY A 68 -9.22 2.94 4.07
C GLY A 68 -9.25 2.18 5.39
N PRO A 69 -9.92 1.01 5.41
CA PRO A 69 -10.08 0.19 6.60
C PRO A 69 -8.85 -0.69 6.86
N MET A 70 -8.66 -1.01 8.13
CA MET A 70 -7.70 -1.98 8.64
C MET A 70 -8.41 -2.84 9.70
N ALA A 71 -8.14 -4.15 9.71
CA ALA A 71 -8.78 -5.07 10.65
C ALA A 71 -7.96 -6.36 10.84
N GLY A 72 -8.45 -7.26 11.69
CA GLY A 72 -7.86 -8.59 11.88
C GLY A 72 -8.07 -9.54 10.70
N ASP A 73 -9.11 -9.33 9.90
CA ASP A 73 -9.47 -10.15 8.74
C ASP A 73 -10.06 -9.32 7.58
N VAL A 74 -10.20 -9.94 6.40
CA VAL A 74 -10.69 -9.27 5.19
C VAL A 74 -12.19 -8.96 5.26
N ASP A 75 -12.96 -9.81 5.93
CA ASP A 75 -14.41 -9.63 6.10
C ASP A 75 -14.72 -8.34 6.85
N GLU A 76 -14.00 -8.08 7.95
CA GLU A 76 -14.17 -6.88 8.77
C GLU A 76 -13.68 -5.62 8.05
N CYS A 77 -12.61 -5.72 7.24
CA CYS A 77 -12.24 -4.64 6.32
C CYS A 77 -13.37 -4.32 5.34
N GLY A 78 -14.01 -5.34 4.76
CA GLY A 78 -15.13 -5.18 3.85
C GLY A 78 -16.37 -4.56 4.51
N ARG A 79 -16.70 -4.96 5.75
CA ARG A 79 -17.79 -4.35 6.52
C ARG A 79 -17.52 -2.88 6.82
N LEU A 80 -16.30 -2.56 7.27
CA LEU A 80 -15.92 -1.18 7.56
C LEU A 80 -15.95 -0.32 6.30
N LEU A 81 -15.51 -0.84 5.14
CA LEU A 81 -15.66 -0.14 3.86
C LEU A 81 -17.13 0.13 3.53
N GLY A 82 -18.03 -0.84 3.77
CA GLY A 82 -19.48 -0.67 3.60
C GLY A 82 -20.10 0.42 4.48
N HIS A 83 -19.48 0.73 5.63
CA HIS A 83 -19.88 1.88 6.45
C HIS A 83 -19.34 3.22 5.94
N LEU A 84 -18.22 3.21 5.23
CA LEU A 84 -17.59 4.40 4.66
C LEU A 84 -18.20 4.80 3.30
N VAL A 85 -18.80 3.84 2.59
CA VAL A 85 -19.29 3.98 1.21
C VAL A 85 -20.72 3.47 1.13
N ALA A 86 -21.69 4.38 0.98
CA ALA A 86 -23.12 4.09 1.10
C ALA A 86 -23.65 3.00 0.15
N ASP A 87 -23.02 2.82 -1.01
CA ASP A 87 -23.44 1.88 -2.06
C ASP A 87 -22.40 0.78 -2.34
N TYR A 88 -21.51 0.49 -1.38
CA TYR A 88 -20.56 -0.61 -1.53
C TYR A 88 -21.26 -1.96 -1.56
N VAL A 89 -21.06 -2.70 -2.63
CA VAL A 89 -21.58 -4.06 -2.81
C VAL A 89 -20.41 -5.03 -2.99
N PRO A 90 -20.27 -6.05 -2.13
CA PRO A 90 -19.25 -7.08 -2.31
C PRO A 90 -19.41 -7.80 -3.66
N ALA A 91 -18.30 -8.14 -4.32
CA ALA A 91 -18.35 -8.88 -5.56
C ALA A 91 -18.81 -10.32 -5.32
N PRO A 92 -19.66 -10.90 -6.18
CA PRO A 92 -20.13 -12.28 -6.07
C PRO A 92 -19.08 -13.25 -6.62
N LEU A 93 -17.89 -13.28 -6.02
CA LEU A 93 -16.83 -14.22 -6.37
C LEU A 93 -16.95 -15.47 -5.48
N GLU A 94 -17.08 -16.64 -6.08
CA GLU A 94 -17.28 -17.91 -5.36
C GLU A 94 -15.99 -18.71 -5.23
N SER A 95 -15.08 -18.59 -6.19
CA SER A 95 -13.82 -19.34 -6.23
C SER A 95 -12.64 -18.53 -6.80
N LEU A 96 -11.42 -18.83 -6.30
CA LEU A 96 -10.17 -18.32 -6.87
C LEU A 96 -9.89 -18.86 -8.29
N GLU A 97 -10.59 -19.92 -8.72
CA GLU A 97 -10.50 -20.48 -10.09
C GLU A 97 -11.08 -19.56 -11.17
N GLU A 98 -11.92 -18.61 -10.77
CA GLU A 98 -12.58 -17.67 -11.68
C GLU A 98 -11.63 -16.56 -12.15
N LEU A 99 -10.50 -16.35 -11.45
CA LEU A 99 -9.59 -15.23 -11.67
C LEU A 99 -8.34 -15.67 -12.43
N GLU A 100 -7.99 -14.92 -13.47
CA GLU A 100 -6.65 -14.93 -14.07
C GLU A 100 -5.77 -13.91 -13.35
N VAL A 101 -4.79 -14.37 -12.58
CA VAL A 101 -3.93 -13.48 -11.78
C VAL A 101 -2.50 -13.38 -12.32
N GLY A 102 -1.95 -12.17 -12.29
CA GLY A 102 -0.55 -11.90 -12.56
C GLY A 102 0.27 -12.03 -11.28
N LEU A 103 1.45 -12.65 -11.33
CA LEU A 103 2.43 -12.66 -10.24
C LEU A 103 3.65 -11.83 -10.63
N ALA A 104 3.98 -10.82 -9.84
CA ALA A 104 5.09 -9.91 -10.12
C ALA A 104 5.96 -9.64 -8.88
N TRP A 105 7.22 -9.31 -9.15
CA TRP A 105 8.19 -8.78 -8.18
C TRP A 105 8.56 -9.71 -7.02
N THR A 106 8.13 -10.98 -7.03
CA THR A 106 8.46 -11.94 -5.96
C THR A 106 9.96 -12.19 -5.89
N GLU A 107 10.66 -12.09 -7.02
CA GLU A 107 12.11 -12.19 -7.14
C GLU A 107 12.87 -11.03 -6.48
N LEU A 108 12.19 -9.92 -6.18
CA LEU A 108 12.76 -8.74 -5.56
C LEU A 108 12.59 -8.72 -4.03
N ALA A 109 11.93 -9.74 -3.46
CA ALA A 109 11.77 -9.92 -2.03
C ALA A 109 12.82 -10.87 -1.45
N ASP A 110 13.10 -10.72 -0.15
CA ASP A 110 13.92 -11.64 0.61
C ASP A 110 13.41 -13.07 0.48
N PRO A 111 14.31 -14.09 0.42
CA PRO A 111 13.91 -15.47 0.13
C PRO A 111 12.79 -16.02 1.03
N LEU A 112 12.78 -15.67 2.32
CA LEU A 112 11.76 -16.12 3.26
C LEU A 112 10.40 -15.44 3.01
N VAL A 113 10.38 -14.16 2.64
CA VAL A 113 9.15 -13.44 2.27
C VAL A 113 8.63 -13.96 0.94
N ARG A 114 9.52 -14.07 -0.06
CA ARG A 114 9.23 -14.63 -1.38
C ARG A 114 8.55 -15.99 -1.28
N ALA A 115 9.10 -16.90 -0.48
CA ALA A 115 8.55 -18.25 -0.32
C ALA A 115 7.10 -18.23 0.21
N ARG A 116 6.77 -17.33 1.15
CA ARG A 116 5.41 -17.18 1.69
C ARG A 116 4.45 -16.59 0.66
N VAL A 117 4.88 -15.55 -0.04
CA VAL A 117 4.08 -14.91 -1.08
C VAL A 117 3.80 -15.87 -2.24
N GLU A 118 4.81 -16.63 -2.71
CA GLU A 118 4.62 -17.62 -3.78
C GLU A 118 3.73 -18.79 -3.32
N ALA A 119 3.81 -19.22 -2.06
CA ALA A 119 2.92 -20.24 -1.50
C ALA A 119 1.46 -19.77 -1.41
N ALA A 120 1.21 -18.51 -1.05
CA ALA A 120 -0.12 -17.90 -1.09
C ALA A 120 -0.62 -17.73 -2.53
N ALA A 121 0.22 -17.24 -3.44
CA ALA A 121 -0.12 -17.11 -4.86
C ALA A 121 -0.43 -18.47 -5.52
N ALA A 122 0.16 -19.56 -5.04
CA ALA A 122 -0.12 -20.91 -5.54
C ALA A 122 -1.57 -21.37 -5.30
N ARG A 123 -2.33 -20.69 -4.43
CA ARG A 123 -3.76 -20.94 -4.22
C ARG A 123 -4.63 -20.49 -5.40
N PHE A 124 -4.10 -19.63 -6.28
CA PHE A 124 -4.75 -19.26 -7.54
C PHE A 124 -4.36 -20.26 -8.64
N PRO A 125 -5.30 -21.06 -9.17
CA PRO A 125 -4.98 -22.08 -10.17
C PRO A 125 -4.60 -21.48 -11.52
N ARG A 126 -5.21 -20.35 -11.88
CA ARG A 126 -4.94 -19.58 -13.10
C ARG A 126 -4.04 -18.39 -12.79
N ARG A 127 -2.74 -18.65 -12.78
CA ARG A 127 -1.72 -17.62 -12.49
C ARG A 127 -0.60 -17.68 -13.51
N ARG A 128 -0.04 -16.51 -13.84
CA ARG A 128 1.15 -16.38 -14.67
C ARG A 128 2.07 -15.28 -14.18
N HIS A 129 3.37 -15.42 -14.43
CA HIS A 129 4.28 -14.31 -14.19
C HIS A 129 4.02 -13.18 -15.18
N VAL A 130 4.00 -11.95 -14.70
CA VAL A 130 3.83 -10.74 -15.52
C VAL A 130 5.01 -9.80 -15.33
N ALA A 131 5.48 -9.22 -16.43
CA ALA A 131 6.54 -8.21 -16.39
C ALA A 131 5.93 -6.84 -16.07
N LEU A 132 5.59 -6.62 -14.80
CA LEU A 132 4.98 -5.37 -14.34
C LEU A 132 6.04 -4.27 -14.19
N PRO A 133 5.97 -3.15 -14.92
CA PRO A 133 6.95 -2.08 -14.80
C PRO A 133 6.81 -1.30 -13.48
N PHE A 134 7.92 -0.77 -12.99
CA PHE A 134 7.92 0.27 -11.95
C PHE A 134 7.72 1.66 -12.57
N PRO A 135 7.14 2.63 -11.83
CA PRO A 135 7.07 4.01 -12.30
C PRO A 135 8.46 4.62 -12.42
N ASP A 136 8.63 5.57 -13.34
CA ASP A 136 9.83 6.42 -13.36
C ASP A 136 9.92 7.18 -12.03
N PRO A 137 11.11 7.33 -11.41
CA PRO A 137 11.25 8.07 -10.15
C PRO A 137 10.66 9.49 -10.17
N ALA A 138 10.62 10.15 -11.34
CA ALA A 138 10.02 11.47 -11.50
C ALA A 138 8.49 11.47 -11.25
N VAL A 139 7.80 10.33 -11.30
CA VAL A 139 6.38 10.18 -10.92
C VAL A 139 6.15 10.58 -9.46
N TYR A 140 7.19 10.58 -8.62
CA TYR A 140 7.10 11.04 -7.23
C TYR A 140 7.09 12.58 -7.07
N ALA A 141 7.49 13.34 -8.11
CA ALA A 141 7.59 14.80 -8.00
C ALA A 141 6.25 15.53 -7.74
N PRO A 142 5.12 15.16 -8.37
CA PRO A 142 3.81 15.73 -8.03
C PRO A 142 3.41 15.47 -6.57
N PHE A 143 3.65 14.25 -6.06
CA PHE A 143 3.43 13.92 -4.64
C PHE A 143 4.23 14.87 -3.74
N MET A 144 5.52 15.05 -4.02
CA MET A 144 6.38 15.95 -3.25
C MET A 144 5.94 17.41 -3.33
N ARG A 145 5.47 17.89 -4.49
CA ARG A 145 4.91 19.25 -4.62
C ARG A 145 3.70 19.44 -3.72
N GLU A 146 2.77 18.49 -3.68
CA GLU A 146 1.58 18.61 -2.84
C GLU A 146 1.92 18.59 -1.34
N VAL A 147 2.88 17.74 -0.93
CA VAL A 147 3.43 17.78 0.45
C VAL A 147 4.04 19.15 0.75
N ALA A 148 4.81 19.71 -0.18
CA ALA A 148 5.42 21.02 -0.03
C ALA A 148 4.34 22.11 0.16
N ASP A 149 3.25 22.04 -0.59
CA ASP A 149 2.18 23.03 -0.55
C ASP A 149 1.36 22.95 0.75
N VAL A 150 1.07 21.74 1.25
CA VAL A 150 0.44 21.55 2.57
C VAL A 150 1.31 22.13 3.69
N HIS A 151 2.62 21.89 3.63
CA HIS A 151 3.52 22.23 4.74
C HIS A 151 4.20 23.60 4.60
N ARG A 152 4.08 24.31 3.47
CA ARG A 152 4.87 25.53 3.18
C ARG A 152 4.82 26.58 4.28
N GLU A 153 3.62 26.97 4.68
CA GLU A 153 3.42 28.01 5.70
C GLU A 153 3.70 27.48 7.11
N LEU A 154 3.22 26.27 7.42
CA LEU A 154 3.41 25.64 8.73
C LEU A 154 4.87 25.42 9.06
N PHE A 155 5.64 24.95 8.08
CA PHE A 155 7.07 24.70 8.22
C PHE A 155 7.84 26.01 8.38
N ALA A 156 7.52 27.04 7.58
CA ALA A 156 8.16 28.35 7.71
C ALA A 156 7.95 28.99 9.11
N GLN A 157 6.79 28.75 9.74
CA GLN A 157 6.44 29.31 11.05
C GLN A 157 6.88 28.43 12.23
N ASN A 158 6.99 27.11 12.04
CA ASN A 158 7.12 26.15 13.14
C ASN A 158 8.17 25.05 12.87
N ALA A 159 9.24 25.35 12.11
CA ALA A 159 10.24 24.36 11.72
C ALA A 159 10.82 23.55 12.90
N GLU A 160 10.98 24.18 14.07
CA GLU A 160 11.47 23.53 15.30
C GLU A 160 10.52 22.47 15.87
N GLY A 161 9.23 22.52 15.52
CA GLY A 161 8.23 21.53 15.92
C GLY A 161 8.24 20.25 15.08
N TYR A 162 9.01 20.21 13.98
CA TYR A 162 9.14 19.04 13.12
C TYR A 162 10.29 18.16 13.64
N GLY A 163 10.03 16.86 13.77
CA GLY A 163 11.10 15.88 13.99
C GLY A 163 12.15 15.96 12.86
N GLU A 164 13.42 15.69 13.19
CA GLU A 164 14.52 15.84 12.24
C GLU A 164 14.30 15.07 10.93
N ASP A 165 13.77 13.86 11.03
CA ASP A 165 13.48 13.00 9.89
C ASP A 165 12.37 13.58 8.99
N VAL A 166 11.38 14.26 9.56
CA VAL A 166 10.30 14.94 8.81
C VAL A 166 10.80 16.25 8.23
N ARG A 167 11.61 17.02 8.98
CA ARG A 167 12.19 18.28 8.54
C ARG A 167 12.97 18.11 7.23
N ILE A 168 13.87 17.14 7.17
CA ILE A 168 14.66 16.82 5.96
C ILE A 168 13.75 16.49 4.76
N LYS A 169 12.64 15.77 4.98
CA LYS A 169 11.69 15.39 3.93
C LYS A 169 10.92 16.61 3.40
N VAL A 170 10.45 17.48 4.29
CA VAL A 170 9.74 18.71 3.91
C VAL A 170 10.68 19.66 3.14
N GLU A 171 11.92 19.82 3.59
CA GLU A 171 12.94 20.61 2.86
C GLU A 171 13.18 20.07 1.44
N ARG A 172 13.29 18.74 1.29
CA ARG A 172 13.39 18.09 -0.03
C ARG A 172 12.16 18.34 -0.90
N CYS A 173 10.96 18.33 -0.32
CA CYS A 173 9.71 18.61 -1.03
C CYS A 173 9.65 20.08 -1.49
N LEU A 174 10.04 21.02 -0.63
CA LEU A 174 10.07 22.46 -0.94
C LEU A 174 11.03 22.80 -2.09
N ALA A 175 12.06 21.98 -2.33
CA ALA A 175 13.03 22.14 -3.40
C ALA A 175 12.55 21.68 -4.79
N VAL A 176 11.40 21.01 -4.90
CA VAL A 176 10.86 20.51 -6.18
C VAL A 176 10.46 21.67 -7.10
N ARG A 177 10.87 21.58 -8.36
CA ARG A 177 10.60 22.58 -9.41
C ARG A 177 9.38 22.21 -10.24
N ASP A 178 8.72 23.22 -10.83
CA ASP A 178 7.52 23.02 -11.64
C ASP A 178 7.78 22.13 -12.87
N SER A 179 8.98 22.20 -13.45
CA SER A 179 9.37 21.32 -14.56
C SER A 179 9.49 19.85 -14.15
N GLU A 180 9.87 19.57 -12.91
CA GLU A 180 9.91 18.21 -12.36
C GLU A 180 8.50 17.69 -12.13
N VAL A 181 7.59 18.54 -11.63
CA VAL A 181 6.17 18.22 -11.46
C VAL A 181 5.52 17.93 -12.80
N ALA A 182 5.68 18.82 -13.79
CA ALA A 182 5.11 18.64 -15.13
C ALA A 182 5.58 17.33 -15.79
N ARG A 183 6.89 17.03 -15.68
CA ARG A 183 7.46 15.76 -16.15
C ARG A 183 6.87 14.57 -15.40
N GLY A 184 6.78 14.64 -14.07
CA GLY A 184 6.24 13.56 -13.26
C GLY A 184 4.77 13.26 -13.55
N THR A 185 3.95 14.29 -13.76
CA THR A 185 2.54 14.14 -14.14
C THR A 185 2.39 13.45 -15.49
N HIS A 186 3.20 13.84 -16.48
CA HIS A 186 3.19 13.20 -17.80
C HIS A 186 3.62 11.72 -17.71
N LEU A 187 4.71 11.43 -16.99
CA LEU A 187 5.20 10.07 -16.80
C LEU A 187 4.24 9.19 -15.99
N ARG A 188 3.41 9.77 -15.12
CA ARG A 188 2.34 9.06 -14.40
C ARG A 188 1.27 8.54 -15.35
N ALA A 189 0.89 9.33 -16.36
CA ALA A 189 -0.05 8.90 -17.39
C ALA A 189 0.55 7.79 -18.28
N GLU A 190 1.79 7.95 -18.76
CA GLU A 190 2.49 6.90 -19.51
C GLU A 190 2.71 5.62 -18.68
N TYR A 191 2.84 5.77 -17.35
CA TYR A 191 2.94 4.63 -16.44
C TYR A 191 1.63 3.83 -16.39
N GLU A 192 0.48 4.50 -16.32
CA GLU A 192 -0.83 3.84 -16.33
C GLU A 192 -1.09 3.05 -17.61
N GLU A 193 -0.69 3.59 -18.76
CA GLU A 193 -0.79 2.91 -20.06
C GLU A 193 0.06 1.63 -20.09
N ARG A 194 1.33 1.72 -19.70
CA ARG A 194 2.26 0.56 -19.68
C ARG A 194 1.83 -0.53 -18.70
N VAL A 195 1.34 -0.15 -17.52
CA VAL A 195 0.83 -1.12 -16.55
C VAL A 195 -0.46 -1.76 -17.07
N SER A 196 -1.32 -0.99 -17.73
CA SER A 196 -2.54 -1.52 -18.33
C SER A 196 -2.26 -2.54 -19.42
N GLU A 197 -1.26 -2.30 -20.28
CA GLU A 197 -0.81 -3.25 -21.29
C GLU A 197 -0.19 -4.51 -20.65
N ALA A 198 0.69 -4.35 -19.66
CA ALA A 198 1.33 -5.46 -18.96
C ALA A 198 0.35 -6.39 -18.23
N LEU A 199 -0.84 -5.89 -17.89
CA LEU A 199 -1.92 -6.62 -17.22
C LEU A 199 -3.10 -6.92 -18.15
N ASP A 200 -2.89 -6.93 -19.47
CA ASP A 200 -3.93 -7.36 -20.41
C ASP A 200 -4.33 -8.81 -20.15
N GLY A 201 -5.64 -9.06 -20.02
CA GLY A 201 -6.18 -10.35 -19.61
C GLY A 201 -5.75 -10.80 -18.21
N VAL A 202 -5.51 -9.87 -17.28
CA VAL A 202 -5.27 -10.16 -15.85
C VAL A 202 -6.32 -9.43 -15.02
N ASP A 203 -7.02 -10.16 -14.16
CA ASP A 203 -8.06 -9.62 -13.27
C ASP A 203 -7.43 -8.89 -12.07
N LEU A 204 -6.45 -9.54 -11.42
CA LEU A 204 -5.72 -9.02 -10.27
C LEU A 204 -4.23 -9.30 -10.40
N VAL A 205 -3.39 -8.44 -9.82
CA VAL A 205 -1.96 -8.68 -9.69
C VAL A 205 -1.58 -8.95 -8.24
N LEU A 206 -0.80 -10.01 -8.05
CA LEU A 206 -0.25 -10.48 -6.80
C LEU A 206 1.22 -10.05 -6.71
N THR A 207 1.58 -9.41 -5.60
CA THR A 207 2.95 -8.96 -5.30
C THR A 207 3.25 -9.18 -3.83
N PRO A 208 4.51 -9.23 -3.39
CA PRO A 208 4.83 -8.99 -1.99
C PRO A 208 4.33 -7.60 -1.58
N THR A 209 3.73 -7.46 -0.40
CA THR A 209 3.41 -6.10 0.11
C THR A 209 4.70 -5.36 0.48
N LEU A 210 5.66 -6.06 1.07
CA LEU A 210 6.99 -5.58 1.43
C LEU A 210 8.06 -6.57 0.93
N PRO A 211 9.28 -6.11 0.62
CA PRO A 211 10.37 -7.00 0.22
C PRO A 211 10.96 -7.79 1.39
N LEU A 212 10.74 -7.35 2.62
CA LEU A 212 11.36 -7.86 3.85
C LEU A 212 10.34 -7.87 4.98
N VAL A 213 10.62 -8.63 6.05
CA VAL A 213 9.84 -8.56 7.30
C VAL A 213 10.08 -7.22 8.00
N ALA A 214 9.23 -6.85 8.96
CA ALA A 214 9.35 -5.60 9.71
C ALA A 214 10.81 -5.27 10.13
N PRO A 215 11.39 -4.15 9.65
CA PRO A 215 12.75 -3.75 10.01
C PRO A 215 12.96 -3.58 11.52
N PRO A 216 14.20 -3.72 12.03
CA PRO A 216 14.52 -3.36 13.39
C PRO A 216 14.24 -1.88 13.68
N LEU A 217 13.89 -1.57 14.93
CA LEU A 217 13.73 -0.20 15.40
C LEU A 217 15.11 0.45 15.59
N GLY A 218 15.32 1.66 15.05
CA GLY A 218 16.58 2.42 15.21
C GLY A 218 17.37 2.52 13.90
N ALA A 219 18.71 2.46 13.99
CA ALA A 219 19.59 2.50 12.82
C ALA A 219 19.29 1.33 11.87
N GLY A 220 19.05 1.61 10.58
CA GLY A 220 18.52 0.64 9.63
C GLY A 220 17.00 0.39 9.74
N GLY A 221 16.26 1.26 10.45
CA GLY A 221 14.80 1.29 10.52
C GLY A 221 14.16 2.36 9.60
N THR A 222 12.89 2.70 9.79
CA THR A 222 12.14 3.62 8.89
C THR A 222 12.64 5.07 8.82
N GLY A 223 13.54 5.47 9.72
CA GLY A 223 14.25 6.76 9.65
C GLY A 223 15.36 6.78 8.60
N ASP A 224 15.82 5.62 8.15
CA ASP A 224 16.77 5.46 7.04
C ASP A 224 16.02 5.58 5.70
N LEU A 225 16.52 6.43 4.81
CA LEU A 225 15.90 6.70 3.52
C LEU A 225 15.90 5.45 2.63
N GLU A 226 16.97 4.65 2.64
CA GLU A 226 17.07 3.45 1.81
C GLU A 226 16.07 2.38 2.25
N VAL A 227 15.92 2.19 3.57
CA VAL A 227 14.92 1.28 4.14
C VAL A 227 13.52 1.74 3.79
N ARG A 228 13.25 3.05 3.89
CA ARG A 228 11.94 3.60 3.54
C ARG A 228 11.63 3.46 2.05
N GLU A 229 12.59 3.73 1.16
CA GLU A 229 12.44 3.54 -0.28
C GLU A 229 12.16 2.07 -0.61
N SER A 230 12.80 1.14 0.11
CA SER A 230 12.49 -0.28 0.03
C SER A 230 11.05 -0.62 0.48
N LEU A 231 10.57 -0.02 1.58
CA LEU A 231 9.22 -0.29 2.10
C LEU A 231 8.09 0.21 1.18
N ILE A 232 8.28 1.33 0.48
CA ILE A 232 7.25 1.84 -0.45
C ILE A 232 7.33 1.20 -1.85
N ARG A 233 8.37 0.41 -2.12
CA ARG A 233 8.72 -0.06 -3.48
C ARG A 233 7.56 -0.77 -4.18
N PHE A 234 6.84 -1.63 -3.46
CA PHE A 234 5.72 -2.41 -4.02
C PHE A 234 4.36 -1.77 -3.78
N THR A 235 4.25 -0.80 -2.88
CA THR A 235 2.97 -0.15 -2.56
C THR A 235 2.74 1.14 -3.35
N PHE A 236 3.79 1.94 -3.58
CA PHE A 236 3.72 3.20 -4.32
C PHE A 236 3.20 3.06 -5.76
N PRO A 237 3.60 2.03 -6.55
CA PRO A 237 3.03 1.79 -7.88
C PRO A 237 1.50 1.90 -7.94
N PHE A 238 0.80 1.22 -7.03
CA PHE A 238 -0.67 1.19 -7.00
C PHE A 238 -1.27 2.47 -6.41
N SER A 239 -0.58 3.16 -5.49
CA SER A 239 -1.00 4.49 -5.03
C SER A 239 -0.88 5.53 -6.15
N ALA A 240 0.21 5.49 -6.93
CA ALA A 240 0.40 6.37 -8.07
C ALA A 240 -0.70 6.18 -9.13
N LEU A 241 -1.19 4.95 -9.33
CA LEU A 241 -2.31 4.70 -10.24
C LEU A 241 -3.69 5.00 -9.61
N GLY A 242 -3.76 5.15 -8.29
CA GLY A 242 -5.02 5.26 -7.56
C GLY A 242 -5.83 3.96 -7.54
N TRP A 243 -5.18 2.82 -7.74
CA TRP A 243 -5.78 1.49 -7.87
C TRP A 243 -5.99 0.80 -6.52
N PRO A 244 -7.07 0.05 -6.30
CA PRO A 244 -7.33 -0.61 -5.02
C PRO A 244 -6.30 -1.72 -4.75
N ALA A 245 -5.83 -1.81 -3.51
CA ALA A 245 -4.84 -2.80 -3.11
C ALA A 245 -5.04 -3.27 -1.66
N LEU A 246 -5.09 -4.57 -1.46
CA LEU A 246 -5.18 -5.23 -0.16
C LEU A 246 -3.80 -5.72 0.28
N ALA A 247 -3.40 -5.46 1.51
CA ALA A 247 -2.32 -6.17 2.19
C ALA A 247 -2.93 -7.27 3.08
N LEU A 248 -2.52 -8.52 2.86
CA LEU A 248 -3.01 -9.69 3.55
C LEU A 248 -1.83 -10.50 4.13
N PRO A 249 -1.79 -10.76 5.45
CA PRO A 249 -0.79 -11.64 6.04
C PRO A 249 -0.83 -13.04 5.40
N CYS A 250 0.33 -13.59 5.03
CA CYS A 250 0.45 -14.90 4.38
C CYS A 250 1.38 -15.87 5.13
N GLY A 251 1.42 -15.73 6.45
CA GLY A 251 2.17 -16.58 7.38
C GLY A 251 3.51 -15.98 7.82
N GLY A 252 4.17 -16.67 8.77
CA GLY A 252 5.44 -16.23 9.34
C GLY A 252 6.65 -16.54 8.44
N ALA A 253 7.52 -15.55 8.23
CA ALA A 253 8.78 -15.65 7.52
C ALA A 253 9.95 -15.74 8.51
N GLU A 254 10.79 -14.71 8.62
CA GLU A 254 11.94 -14.65 9.52
C GLU A 254 11.50 -14.56 10.98
N ASP A 255 11.99 -15.46 11.84
CA ASP A 255 11.72 -15.46 13.29
C ASP A 255 10.23 -15.35 13.69
N GLY A 256 9.33 -15.85 12.83
CA GLY A 256 7.89 -15.79 13.03
C GLY A 256 7.23 -14.45 12.66
N LEU A 257 7.98 -13.49 12.12
CA LEU A 257 7.44 -12.21 11.67
C LEU A 257 6.58 -12.38 10.42
N PRO A 258 5.51 -11.60 10.28
CA PRO A 258 4.58 -11.75 9.17
C PRO A 258 5.26 -11.45 7.82
N ALA A 259 5.02 -12.31 6.84
CA ALA A 259 5.05 -11.94 5.43
C ALA A 259 3.63 -11.50 5.01
N SER A 260 3.54 -10.68 3.97
CA SER A 260 2.28 -10.17 3.45
C SER A 260 2.25 -10.23 1.93
N ILE A 261 1.15 -10.76 1.40
CA ILE A 261 0.82 -10.71 -0.03
C ILE A 261 -0.08 -9.51 -0.28
N GLN A 262 0.19 -8.79 -1.38
CA GLN A 262 -0.63 -7.70 -1.86
C GLN A 262 -1.43 -8.13 -3.07
N LEU A 263 -2.74 -7.95 -3.01
CA LEU A 263 -3.67 -8.13 -4.13
C LEU A 263 -4.06 -6.74 -4.62
N ALA A 264 -3.70 -6.40 -5.86
CA ALA A 264 -4.08 -5.14 -6.47
C ALA A 264 -4.97 -5.37 -7.69
N GLY A 265 -6.04 -4.58 -7.81
CA GLY A 265 -6.94 -4.58 -8.95
C GLY A 265 -6.79 -3.30 -9.76
N ARG A 266 -7.40 -3.25 -10.94
CA ARG A 266 -7.55 -1.99 -11.69
C ARG A 266 -8.46 -1.02 -10.92
N ARG A 267 -8.48 0.25 -11.33
CA ARG A 267 -9.41 1.25 -10.80
C ARG A 267 -10.83 0.69 -10.71
N ASP A 268 -11.50 0.95 -9.59
CA ASP A 268 -12.86 0.51 -9.24
C ASP A 268 -13.05 -1.00 -9.03
N ALA A 269 -11.98 -1.80 -9.01
CA ALA A 269 -12.03 -3.24 -8.73
C ALA A 269 -12.04 -3.57 -7.21
N ASP A 270 -12.41 -2.62 -6.35
CA ASP A 270 -12.36 -2.75 -4.88
C ASP A 270 -13.07 -3.99 -4.36
N ALA A 271 -14.31 -4.21 -4.83
CA ALA A 271 -15.14 -5.33 -4.44
C ALA A 271 -14.53 -6.68 -4.86
N LEU A 272 -13.86 -6.72 -6.03
CA LEU A 272 -13.16 -7.91 -6.52
C LEU A 272 -11.92 -8.20 -5.67
N VAL A 273 -11.12 -7.17 -5.36
CA VAL A 273 -9.92 -7.30 -4.52
C VAL A 273 -10.29 -7.85 -3.13
N LEU A 274 -11.32 -7.31 -2.50
CA LEU A 274 -11.77 -7.78 -1.18
C LEU A 274 -12.38 -9.18 -1.24
N ALA A 275 -13.18 -9.50 -2.26
CA ALA A 275 -13.75 -10.84 -2.40
C ALA A 275 -12.66 -11.91 -2.64
N ALA A 276 -11.68 -11.62 -3.50
CA ALA A 276 -10.52 -12.49 -3.72
C ALA A 276 -9.64 -12.62 -2.47
N GLY A 277 -9.42 -11.51 -1.75
CA GLY A 277 -8.70 -11.48 -0.49
C GLY A 277 -9.32 -12.39 0.56
N ARG A 278 -10.64 -12.34 0.72
CA ARG A 278 -11.40 -13.19 1.65
C ARG A 278 -11.28 -14.67 1.29
N LEU A 279 -11.43 -15.01 0.01
CA LEU A 279 -11.29 -16.39 -0.45
C LEU A 279 -9.87 -16.91 -0.25
N LEU A 280 -8.85 -16.08 -0.49
CA LEU A 280 -7.46 -16.42 -0.23
C LEU A 280 -7.20 -16.63 1.26
N GLU A 281 -7.64 -15.69 2.10
CA GLU A 281 -7.50 -15.73 3.57
C GLU A 281 -8.05 -17.03 4.15
N ALA A 282 -9.21 -17.50 3.68
CA ALA A 282 -9.82 -18.76 4.13
C ALA A 282 -8.98 -20.03 3.85
N THR A 283 -7.89 -19.91 3.07
CA THR A 283 -7.01 -21.03 2.69
C THR A 283 -5.61 -20.97 3.32
N LEU A 284 -5.26 -19.86 3.99
CA LEU A 284 -3.92 -19.59 4.52
C LEU A 284 -3.67 -20.21 5.90
#